data_AF-A0A6S7K2G6-F1
#
_entry.id   AF-A0A6S7K2G6-F1
#
_cell.length_a   1.000
_cell.length_b   1.000
_cell.length_c   1.000
_cell.angle_alpha   90.00
_cell.angle_beta   90.00
_cell.angle_gamma   90.00
#
_symmetry.space_group_name_H-M   'P 1'
#
loop_
_entity.id
_entity.type
_entity.pdbx_description
1 polymer ?
#
loop_
_entity_poly.entity_id
_entity_poly.type
_entity_poly.pdbx_seq_one_letter_code
_entity_poly.pdbx_strand_id
1 'polypeptide(L)'
;MIIRVDKCSTFGIKKAITKSVQYLPKLLISNQLIPKITIGESFQYLGRYFDFHMSNDNHKTELTTLLNELMSDIDSKPLHPKNKLLLYSRYVLSKLAWHFTVATLSKTWVTENIDSIANKYIRRLLEVPISGTLSTVFLTNNKFGLSIYPPSVKFIQCQTVLRKALKSSPNESTNDLWRATSNHTNIQYDAYNSSKEVLKDFRSGHENKLLNQLTSQGSFFCSVTKFALPQLNKVWSIAQSKLPKNIYNFTIRYINNSLPTRKNLNRWAISSNSDCSFCLSPETLLHIVAGCQFYLDRFTWRHNSVLNFLAHQLQTVDGSTLYADLNGFKSHSILTGDTYRPDLLLSCSNGSLYVVELTTGYETNLKNNVKRKKDKYRELLRQL
;
A
#
# COMPACT_ATOMS: atom_id res chain seq x y z
N MET A 1 47.15 14.09 -17.45
CA MET A 1 45.78 13.70 -17.84
C MET A 1 45.56 14.17 -19.27
N ILE A 2 45.39 13.27 -20.24
CA ILE A 2 45.11 13.63 -21.63
C ILE A 2 43.60 13.85 -21.77
N ILE A 3 43.18 15.06 -22.14
CA ILE A 3 41.76 15.40 -22.32
C ILE A 3 41.30 14.87 -23.67
N ARG A 4 40.23 14.08 -23.67
CA ARG A 4 39.59 13.56 -24.88
C ARG A 4 38.62 14.58 -25.45
N VAL A 5 39.05 15.28 -26.51
CA VAL A 5 38.29 16.35 -27.17
C VAL A 5 36.95 15.84 -27.74
N ASP A 6 36.91 14.59 -28.18
CA ASP A 6 35.70 13.93 -28.70
C ASP A 6 34.61 13.68 -27.64
N LYS A 7 34.98 13.73 -26.35
CA LYS A 7 34.05 13.62 -25.21
C LYS A 7 33.75 14.98 -24.55
N CYS A 8 34.24 16.06 -25.13
CA CYS A 8 33.99 17.41 -24.64
C CYS A 8 32.86 18.05 -25.47
N SER A 9 32.04 18.86 -24.79
CA SER A 9 30.97 19.62 -25.42
C SER A 9 31.07 21.06 -24.97
N THR A 10 30.83 22.00 -25.88
CA THR A 10 30.90 23.45 -25.58
C THR A 10 29.68 24.20 -26.06
N PHE A 11 29.23 25.13 -25.24
CA PHE A 11 28.32 26.19 -25.64
C PHE A 11 28.70 27.46 -24.87
N GLY A 12 28.43 28.61 -25.47
CA GLY A 12 28.71 29.91 -24.87
C GLY A 12 27.42 30.62 -24.50
N ILE A 13 27.44 31.40 -23.41
CA ILE A 13 26.32 32.26 -23.01
C ILE A 13 26.78 33.71 -23.15
N LYS A 14 26.07 34.51 -23.96
CA LYS A 14 26.29 35.96 -24.07
C LYS A 14 25.06 36.69 -23.56
N LYS A 15 25.26 37.70 -22.72
CA LYS A 15 24.19 38.62 -22.30
C LYS A 15 23.87 39.58 -23.46
N ALA A 16 22.66 39.50 -24.00
CA ALA A 16 22.07 40.56 -24.81
C ALA A 16 21.26 41.52 -23.92
N ILE A 17 20.72 42.60 -24.48
CA ILE A 17 20.09 43.72 -23.75
C ILE A 17 19.08 43.23 -22.69
N THR A 18 18.24 42.24 -23.03
CA THR A 18 17.20 41.72 -22.12
C THR A 18 17.21 40.19 -21.95
N LYS A 19 18.05 39.46 -22.71
CA LYS A 19 18.05 37.99 -22.73
C LYS A 19 19.46 37.42 -22.83
N SER A 20 19.67 36.25 -22.25
CA SER A 20 20.85 35.44 -22.51
C SER A 20 20.67 34.73 -23.85
N VAL A 21 21.69 34.75 -24.70
CA VAL A 21 21.70 34.10 -26.02
C VAL A 21 22.83 33.07 -26.07
N GLN A 22 22.52 31.89 -26.61
CA GLN A 22 23.51 30.84 -26.88
C GLN A 22 24.37 31.25 -28.07
N TYR A 23 25.68 31.15 -27.93
CA TYR A 23 26.62 31.28 -29.05
C TYR A 23 27.56 30.08 -29.12
N LEU A 24 28.24 29.94 -30.26
CA LEU A 24 29.08 28.79 -30.60
C LEU A 24 30.57 29.15 -30.44
N PRO A 25 31.17 29.00 -29.23
CA PRO A 25 32.54 29.43 -28.98
C PRO A 25 33.54 28.65 -29.82
N LYS A 26 34.71 29.23 -30.08
CA LYS A 26 35.84 28.55 -30.72
C LYS A 26 36.88 28.24 -29.64
N LEU A 27 36.72 27.11 -28.95
CA LEU A 27 37.66 26.63 -27.94
C LEU A 27 38.51 25.50 -28.51
N LEU A 28 39.82 25.58 -28.28
CA LEU A 28 40.81 24.62 -28.75
C LEU A 28 41.49 23.96 -27.54
N ILE A 29 41.60 22.64 -27.56
CA ILE A 29 42.44 21.87 -26.62
C ILE A 29 43.44 21.09 -27.47
N SER A 30 44.73 21.25 -27.20
CA SER A 30 45.80 20.58 -27.96
C SER A 30 45.67 20.78 -29.48
N ASN A 31 45.29 21.99 -29.90
CA ASN A 31 45.05 22.38 -31.29
C ASN A 31 43.87 21.66 -31.99
N GLN A 32 43.02 20.94 -31.25
CA GLN A 32 41.78 20.35 -31.74
C GLN A 32 40.57 21.17 -31.29
N LEU A 33 39.64 21.43 -32.21
CA LEU A 33 38.40 22.16 -31.91
C LEU A 33 37.46 21.28 -31.09
N ILE A 34 36.99 21.81 -29.96
CA ILE A 34 36.00 21.09 -29.14
C ILE A 34 34.64 21.12 -29.87
N PRO A 35 33.92 19.98 -29.94
CA PRO A 35 32.56 19.93 -30.45
C PRO A 35 31.65 20.99 -29.81
N LYS A 36 30.84 21.64 -30.64
CA LYS A 36 29.91 22.68 -30.23
C LYS A 36 28.50 22.12 -30.23
N ILE A 37 27.73 22.43 -29.21
CA ILE A 37 26.33 22.05 -29.13
C ILE A 37 25.53 23.04 -29.98
N THR A 38 24.71 22.52 -30.89
CA THR A 38 23.85 23.35 -31.75
C THR A 38 22.87 24.15 -30.89
N ILE A 39 22.42 25.29 -31.41
CA ILE A 39 21.47 26.15 -30.70
C ILE A 39 20.18 25.38 -30.44
N GLY A 40 19.77 25.31 -29.17
CA GLY A 40 18.56 24.58 -28.74
C GLY A 40 18.76 23.07 -28.52
N GLU A 41 19.94 22.53 -28.82
CA GLU A 41 20.26 21.14 -28.51
C GLU A 41 20.76 20.98 -27.07
N SER A 42 20.79 19.73 -26.61
CA SER A 42 21.34 19.33 -25.32
C SER A 42 22.44 18.30 -25.51
N PHE A 43 23.34 18.18 -24.54
CA PHE A 43 24.29 17.08 -24.48
C PHE A 43 24.10 16.30 -23.18
N GLN A 44 24.50 15.03 -23.20
CA GLN A 44 24.42 14.17 -22.02
C GLN A 44 25.81 14.02 -21.38
N TYR A 45 25.88 14.23 -20.07
CA TYR A 45 27.08 13.97 -19.27
C TYR A 45 26.68 13.25 -17.98
N LEU A 46 27.28 12.06 -17.76
CA LEU A 46 26.95 11.17 -16.63
C LEU A 46 25.43 10.97 -16.48
N GLY A 47 24.72 10.73 -17.60
CA GLY A 47 23.27 10.50 -17.60
C GLY A 47 22.41 11.74 -17.35
N ARG A 48 23.02 12.93 -17.21
CA ARG A 48 22.30 14.21 -17.11
C ARG A 48 22.36 14.96 -18.45
N TYR A 49 21.21 15.38 -18.96
CA TYR A 49 21.11 16.35 -20.04
C TYR A 49 21.43 17.75 -19.54
N PHE A 50 22.22 18.46 -20.33
CA PHE A 50 22.55 19.85 -20.16
C PHE A 50 22.16 20.57 -21.46
N ASP A 51 21.20 21.47 -21.35
CA ASP A 51 20.83 22.40 -22.41
C ASP A 51 21.14 23.84 -21.97
N PHE A 52 20.96 24.78 -22.90
CA PHE A 52 21.21 26.20 -22.64
C PHE A 52 20.36 26.78 -21.50
N HIS A 53 19.15 26.27 -21.30
CA HIS A 53 18.21 26.74 -20.27
C HIS A 53 18.36 26.00 -18.94
N MET A 54 19.26 25.01 -18.86
CA MET A 54 19.32 24.03 -17.77
C MET A 54 17.96 23.38 -17.51
N SER A 55 17.17 23.14 -18.56
CA SER A 55 15.86 22.50 -18.43
C SER A 55 16.00 21.03 -18.06
N ASN A 56 14.94 20.49 -17.45
CA ASN A 56 14.83 19.07 -17.11
C ASN A 56 13.82 18.36 -18.02
N ASP A 57 13.38 18.98 -19.11
CA ASP A 57 12.27 18.45 -19.92
C ASP A 57 12.61 17.14 -20.62
N ASN A 58 13.85 16.98 -21.11
CA ASN A 58 14.31 15.70 -21.64
C ASN A 58 14.26 14.59 -20.57
N HIS A 59 14.70 14.87 -19.33
CA HIS A 59 14.59 13.91 -18.23
C HIS A 59 13.15 13.61 -17.85
N LYS A 60 12.28 14.62 -17.81
CA LYS A 60 10.86 14.45 -17.49
C LYS A 60 10.18 13.53 -18.51
N THR A 61 10.46 13.73 -19.79
CA THR A 61 9.93 12.92 -20.89
C THR A 61 10.48 11.50 -20.84
N GLU A 62 11.79 11.32 -20.69
CA GLU A 62 12.43 10.01 -20.60
C GLU A 62 11.93 9.22 -19.37
N LEU A 63 11.85 9.87 -18.20
CA LEU A 63 11.36 9.26 -16.97
C LEU A 63 9.89 8.82 -17.10
N THR A 64 9.05 9.66 -17.71
CA THR A 64 7.63 9.36 -17.93
C THR A 64 7.45 8.21 -18.91
N THR A 65 8.25 8.18 -19.97
CA THR A 65 8.23 7.12 -20.98
C THR A 65 8.67 5.80 -20.36
N LEU A 66 9.81 5.80 -19.68
CA LEU A 66 10.35 4.63 -18.97
C LEU A 66 9.35 4.04 -17.98
N LEU A 67 8.69 4.87 -17.16
CA LEU A 67 7.68 4.38 -16.22
C LEU A 67 6.50 3.74 -16.95
N ASN A 68 6.00 4.35 -18.03
CA ASN A 68 4.88 3.80 -18.78
C ASN A 68 5.23 2.46 -19.44
N GLU A 69 6.39 2.37 -20.07
CA GLU A 69 6.86 1.14 -20.72
C GLU A 69 6.98 0.00 -19.70
N LEU A 70 7.68 0.25 -18.59
CA LEU A 70 7.88 -0.75 -17.54
C LEU A 70 6.57 -1.20 -16.90
N MET A 71 5.66 -0.27 -16.60
CA MET A 71 4.38 -0.62 -15.99
C MET A 71 3.42 -1.30 -16.97
N SER A 72 3.44 -0.92 -18.25
CA SER A 72 2.69 -1.58 -19.32
C SER A 72 3.15 -3.02 -19.51
N ASP A 73 4.47 -3.26 -19.57
CA ASP A 73 5.01 -4.61 -19.69
C ASP A 73 4.61 -5.49 -18.49
N ILE A 74 4.77 -4.99 -17.25
CA ILE A 74 4.34 -5.71 -16.04
C ILE A 74 2.84 -6.02 -16.06
N ASP A 75 2.01 -5.07 -16.50
CA ASP A 75 0.57 -5.26 -16.55
C ASP A 75 0.16 -6.32 -17.59
N SER A 76 0.86 -6.39 -18.73
CA SER A 76 0.59 -7.39 -19.78
C SER A 76 0.83 -8.84 -19.34
N LYS A 77 1.74 -9.07 -18.38
CA LYS A 77 2.12 -10.45 -17.99
C LYS A 77 0.98 -11.16 -17.23
N PRO A 78 0.78 -12.47 -17.40
CA PRO A 78 -0.20 -13.27 -16.65
C PRO A 78 0.29 -13.61 -15.23
N LEU A 79 0.81 -12.62 -14.50
CA LEU A 79 1.33 -12.78 -13.16
C LEU A 79 0.27 -12.46 -12.10
N HIS A 80 0.40 -13.12 -10.94
CA HIS A 80 -0.40 -12.78 -9.76
C HIS A 80 -0.20 -11.29 -9.38
N PRO A 81 -1.26 -10.54 -9.00
CA PRO A 81 -1.16 -9.10 -8.69
C PRO A 81 -0.07 -8.76 -7.65
N LYS A 82 0.07 -9.57 -6.60
CA LYS A 82 1.17 -9.47 -5.62
C LYS A 82 2.55 -9.46 -6.28
N ASN A 83 2.79 -10.34 -7.24
CA ASN A 83 4.09 -10.47 -7.90
C ASN A 83 4.35 -9.27 -8.82
N LYS A 84 3.31 -8.75 -9.50
CA LYS A 84 3.40 -7.51 -10.28
C LYS A 84 3.78 -6.31 -9.40
N LEU A 85 3.17 -6.19 -8.23
CA LEU A 85 3.52 -5.14 -7.26
C LEU A 85 4.93 -5.32 -6.67
N LEU A 86 5.38 -6.58 -6.53
CA LEU A 86 6.76 -6.87 -6.14
C LEU A 86 7.75 -6.42 -7.21
N LEU A 87 7.47 -6.66 -8.49
CA LEU A 87 8.26 -6.16 -9.62
C LEU A 87 8.28 -4.63 -9.65
N TYR A 88 7.13 -3.98 -9.47
CA TYR A 88 7.07 -2.52 -9.33
C TYR A 88 8.01 -2.02 -8.21
N SER A 89 7.87 -2.56 -6.99
CA SER A 89 8.62 -2.07 -5.84
C SER A 89 10.14 -2.33 -5.92
N ARG A 90 10.54 -3.47 -6.49
CA ARG A 90 11.97 -3.87 -6.54
C ARG A 90 12.68 -3.45 -7.80
N TYR A 91 12.02 -3.54 -8.95
CA TYR A 91 12.64 -3.31 -10.25
C TYR A 91 12.34 -1.90 -10.76
N VAL A 92 11.07 -1.52 -10.88
CA VAL A 92 10.67 -0.22 -11.46
C VAL A 92 11.24 0.93 -10.65
N LEU A 93 10.99 0.97 -9.34
CA LEU A 93 11.51 2.04 -8.47
C LEU A 93 13.05 2.14 -8.48
N SER A 94 13.74 1.03 -8.70
CA SER A 94 15.21 1.01 -8.83
C SER A 94 15.67 1.64 -10.15
N LYS A 95 14.95 1.42 -11.25
CA LYS A 95 15.22 2.07 -12.55
C LYS A 95 14.96 3.58 -12.51
N LEU A 96 13.91 4.03 -11.82
CA LEU A 96 13.63 5.47 -11.68
C LEU A 96 14.63 6.20 -10.78
N ALA A 97 15.29 5.47 -9.85
CA ALA A 97 16.16 6.05 -8.83
C ALA A 97 17.31 6.89 -9.43
N TRP A 98 17.83 6.49 -10.59
CA TRP A 98 18.88 7.23 -11.27
C TRP A 98 18.40 8.63 -11.70
N HIS A 99 17.28 8.70 -12.42
CA HIS A 99 16.66 9.96 -12.83
C HIS A 99 16.33 10.87 -11.65
N PHE A 100 15.83 10.29 -10.56
CA PHE A 100 15.55 11.01 -9.32
C PHE A 100 16.79 11.57 -8.61
N THR A 101 17.99 11.07 -8.93
CA THR A 101 19.24 11.52 -8.33
C THR A 101 19.93 12.57 -9.19
N VAL A 102 19.92 12.40 -10.52
CA VAL A 102 20.68 13.27 -11.45
C VAL A 102 19.92 14.49 -11.92
N ALA A 103 18.59 14.42 -12.02
CA ALA A 103 17.75 15.50 -12.51
C ALA A 103 17.27 16.41 -11.37
N THR A 104 17.11 17.69 -11.65
CA THR A 104 16.59 18.68 -10.70
C THR A 104 15.08 18.77 -10.82
N LEU A 105 14.37 17.85 -10.18
CA LEU A 105 12.90 17.75 -10.22
C LEU A 105 12.27 18.36 -8.95
N SER A 106 11.06 18.91 -9.08
CA SER A 106 10.27 19.31 -7.91
C SER A 106 9.42 18.16 -7.39
N LYS A 107 9.22 18.08 -6.07
CA LYS A 107 8.35 17.07 -5.44
C LYS A 107 6.93 17.12 -6.01
N THR A 108 6.41 18.32 -6.25
CA THR A 108 5.08 18.56 -6.84
C THR A 108 4.98 17.90 -8.21
N TRP A 109 5.95 18.16 -9.09
CA TRP A 109 5.95 17.57 -10.43
C TRP A 109 5.99 16.03 -10.40
N VAL A 110 6.84 15.45 -9.53
CA VAL A 110 6.90 13.98 -9.37
C VAL A 110 5.56 13.42 -8.88
N THR A 111 4.90 14.09 -7.95
CA THR A 111 3.60 13.65 -7.40
C THR A 111 2.49 13.75 -8.45
N GLU A 112 2.43 14.82 -9.21
CA GLU A 112 1.36 15.05 -10.19
C GLU A 112 1.51 14.19 -11.44
N ASN A 113 2.74 13.93 -11.88
CA ASN A 113 3.01 13.26 -13.15
C ASN A 113 3.40 11.79 -12.96
N ILE A 114 4.33 11.51 -12.05
CA ILE A 114 4.91 10.17 -11.92
C ILE A 114 4.08 9.30 -10.96
N ASP A 115 3.68 9.81 -9.80
CA ASP A 115 2.81 9.05 -8.90
C ASP A 115 1.44 8.81 -9.52
N SER A 116 0.88 9.79 -10.25
CA SER A 116 -0.40 9.63 -10.95
C SER A 116 -0.40 8.42 -11.88
N ILE A 117 0.66 8.28 -12.70
CA ILE A 117 0.85 7.13 -13.59
C ILE A 117 0.97 5.84 -12.78
N ALA A 118 1.90 5.77 -11.83
CA ALA A 118 2.12 4.56 -11.02
C ALA A 118 0.85 4.14 -10.27
N ASN A 119 0.15 5.08 -9.65
CA ASN A 119 -1.09 4.84 -8.91
C ASN A 119 -2.21 4.34 -9.83
N LYS A 120 -2.32 4.84 -11.07
CA LYS A 120 -3.30 4.33 -12.06
C LYS A 120 -3.07 2.85 -12.34
N TYR A 121 -1.83 2.43 -12.55
CA TYR A 121 -1.50 1.02 -12.75
C TYR A 121 -1.74 0.19 -11.48
N ILE A 122 -1.28 0.64 -10.31
CA ILE A 122 -1.49 -0.06 -9.02
C ILE A 122 -2.98 -0.29 -8.76
N ARG A 123 -3.82 0.72 -8.99
CA ARG A 123 -5.28 0.62 -8.88
C ARG A 123 -5.84 -0.44 -9.82
N ARG A 124 -5.42 -0.44 -11.09
CA ARG A 124 -5.86 -1.43 -12.08
C ARG A 124 -5.47 -2.86 -11.67
N LEU A 125 -4.23 -3.06 -11.24
CA LEU A 125 -3.70 -4.36 -10.81
C LEU A 125 -4.47 -4.97 -9.64
N LEU A 126 -4.87 -4.12 -8.68
CA LEU A 126 -5.64 -4.49 -7.49
C LEU A 126 -7.16 -4.37 -7.69
N GLU A 127 -7.59 -3.94 -8.87
CA GLU A 127 -8.97 -3.63 -9.21
C GLU A 127 -9.65 -2.67 -8.20
N VAL A 128 -8.88 -1.72 -7.66
CA VAL A 128 -9.36 -0.69 -6.72
C VAL A 128 -9.96 0.47 -7.54
N PRO A 129 -11.18 0.94 -7.22
CA PRO A 129 -11.80 2.05 -7.93
C PRO A 129 -11.01 3.36 -7.77
N ILE A 130 -11.23 4.32 -8.66
CA ILE A 130 -10.55 5.63 -8.65
C ILE A 130 -10.77 6.36 -7.31
N SER A 131 -11.99 6.26 -6.77
CA SER A 131 -12.39 6.82 -5.47
C SER A 131 -11.83 6.04 -4.26
N GLY A 132 -11.24 4.86 -4.47
CA GLY A 132 -10.62 4.06 -3.42
C GLY A 132 -9.32 4.68 -2.90
N THR A 133 -8.97 4.45 -1.65
CA THR A 133 -7.69 4.89 -1.09
C THR A 133 -6.62 3.86 -1.39
N LEU A 134 -5.40 4.33 -1.69
CA LEU A 134 -4.20 3.49 -1.71
C LEU A 134 -3.46 3.50 -0.36
N SER A 135 -3.93 4.26 0.64
CA SER A 135 -3.26 4.36 1.94
C SER A 135 -3.01 2.99 2.58
N THR A 136 -3.99 2.09 2.53
CA THR A 136 -3.85 0.73 3.08
C THR A 136 -2.77 -0.06 2.36
N VAL A 137 -2.70 0.07 1.03
CA VAL A 137 -1.73 -0.63 0.18
C VAL A 137 -0.29 -0.22 0.55
N PHE A 138 -0.09 1.02 0.95
CA PHE A 138 1.22 1.57 1.33
C PHE A 138 1.70 1.16 2.73
N LEU A 139 0.81 0.65 3.58
CA LEU A 139 1.19 0.12 4.89
C LEU A 139 2.01 -1.16 4.76
N THR A 140 2.65 -1.54 5.86
CA THR A 140 3.40 -2.79 5.95
C THR A 140 2.51 -4.01 6.00
N ASN A 141 3.07 -5.17 5.67
CA ASN A 141 2.37 -6.45 5.66
C ASN A 141 1.73 -6.82 7.01
N ASN A 142 2.40 -6.50 8.12
CA ASN A 142 1.86 -6.68 9.49
C ASN A 142 0.72 -5.71 9.86
N LYS A 143 0.41 -4.76 8.98
CA LYS A 143 -0.68 -3.79 9.08
C LYS A 143 -1.66 -3.94 7.91
N PHE A 144 -1.78 -5.15 7.36
CA PHE A 144 -2.67 -5.50 6.24
C PHE A 144 -2.40 -4.75 4.93
N GLY A 145 -1.24 -4.08 4.83
CA GLY A 145 -0.78 -3.45 3.59
C GLY A 145 0.11 -4.34 2.74
N LEU A 146 0.62 -3.79 1.64
CA LEU A 146 1.44 -4.51 0.65
C LEU A 146 2.90 -4.05 0.64
N SER A 147 3.28 -3.17 1.57
CA SER A 147 4.64 -2.67 1.77
C SER A 147 5.24 -1.94 0.56
N ILE A 148 4.42 -1.49 -0.39
CA ILE A 148 4.85 -0.68 -1.54
C ILE A 148 4.71 0.82 -1.23
N TYR A 149 5.29 1.67 -2.06
CA TYR A 149 5.21 3.12 -1.92
C TYR A 149 5.28 3.78 -3.31
N PRO A 150 4.75 5.00 -3.48
CA PRO A 150 4.76 5.69 -4.76
C PRO A 150 6.15 6.21 -5.13
N PRO A 151 6.41 6.54 -6.40
CA PRO A 151 7.71 7.02 -6.86
C PRO A 151 8.21 8.29 -6.16
N SER A 152 7.34 9.19 -5.72
CA SER A 152 7.68 10.39 -4.94
C SER A 152 8.43 10.08 -3.65
N VAL A 153 8.09 8.98 -2.97
CA VAL A 153 8.80 8.54 -1.77
C VAL A 153 10.21 8.07 -2.13
N LYS A 154 10.36 7.35 -3.25
CA LYS A 154 11.69 6.96 -3.77
C LYS A 154 12.51 8.19 -4.13
N PHE A 155 11.90 9.18 -4.76
CA PHE A 155 12.52 10.46 -5.10
C PHE A 155 13.05 11.17 -3.85
N ILE A 156 12.23 11.30 -2.79
CA ILE A 156 12.66 11.89 -1.52
C ILE A 156 13.84 11.11 -0.93
N GLN A 157 13.81 9.77 -0.95
CA GLN A 157 14.93 8.96 -0.48
C GLN A 157 16.23 9.25 -1.26
N CYS A 158 16.17 9.34 -2.58
CA CYS A 158 17.31 9.68 -3.43
C CYS A 158 17.85 11.07 -3.09
N GLN A 159 16.98 12.06 -2.94
CA GLN A 159 17.36 13.42 -2.59
C GLN A 159 17.97 13.52 -1.19
N THR A 160 17.42 12.83 -0.18
CA THR A 160 18.00 12.76 1.17
C THR A 160 19.41 12.16 1.15
N VAL A 161 19.64 11.10 0.37
CA VAL A 161 20.98 10.49 0.23
C VAL A 161 21.95 11.45 -0.45
N LEU A 162 21.54 12.08 -1.56
CA LEU A 162 22.35 13.06 -2.28
C LEU A 162 22.75 14.23 -1.37
N ARG A 163 21.78 14.83 -0.69
CA ARG A 163 22.02 15.96 0.22
C ARG A 163 22.98 15.62 1.35
N LYS A 164 22.86 14.42 1.91
CA LYS A 164 23.80 13.92 2.92
C LYS A 164 25.21 13.76 2.37
N ALA A 165 25.36 13.20 1.17
CA ALA A 165 26.66 13.07 0.53
C ALA A 165 27.31 14.44 0.30
N LEU A 166 26.53 15.47 -0.07
CA LEU A 166 27.03 16.84 -0.18
C LEU A 166 27.46 17.40 1.18
N LYS A 167 26.63 17.22 2.23
CA LYS A 167 26.91 17.69 3.60
C LYS A 167 28.12 17.03 4.24
N SER A 168 28.34 15.73 3.99
CA SER A 168 29.45 14.97 4.57
C SER A 168 30.67 14.87 3.64
N SER A 169 30.67 15.60 2.52
CA SER A 169 31.76 15.56 1.57
C SER A 169 33.04 16.12 2.21
N PRO A 170 34.21 15.46 2.02
CA PRO A 170 35.49 16.00 2.47
C PRO A 170 35.93 17.22 1.63
N ASN A 171 35.34 17.44 0.46
CA ASN A 171 35.64 18.57 -0.41
C ASN A 171 34.86 19.81 0.04
N GLU A 172 35.59 20.86 0.45
CA GLU A 172 35.02 22.10 0.97
C GLU A 172 34.06 22.79 -0.02
N SER A 173 34.41 22.86 -1.31
CA SER A 173 33.55 23.44 -2.35
C SER A 173 32.21 22.70 -2.50
N THR A 174 32.21 21.38 -2.26
CA THR A 174 30.96 20.59 -2.26
C THR A 174 30.12 20.90 -1.02
N ASN A 175 30.77 21.09 0.13
CA ASN A 175 30.09 21.49 1.36
C ASN A 175 29.48 22.89 1.24
N ASP A 176 30.19 23.83 0.61
CA ASP A 176 29.71 25.18 0.36
C ASP A 176 28.47 25.19 -0.54
N LEU A 177 28.44 24.33 -1.56
CA LEU A 177 27.23 24.13 -2.37
C LEU A 177 26.03 23.66 -1.52
N TRP A 178 26.26 22.74 -0.58
CA TRP A 178 25.22 22.31 0.36
C TRP A 178 24.72 23.46 1.23
N ARG A 179 25.64 24.24 1.83
CA ARG A 179 25.34 25.41 2.67
C ARG A 179 24.57 26.49 1.90
N ALA A 180 25.02 26.80 0.68
CA ALA A 180 24.39 27.83 -0.16
C ALA A 180 22.94 27.48 -0.55
N THR A 181 22.61 26.19 -0.58
CA THR A 181 21.29 25.70 -1.01
C THR A 181 20.41 25.21 0.14
N SER A 182 20.92 25.09 1.37
CA SER A 182 20.19 24.52 2.50
C SER A 182 18.97 25.33 2.92
N ASN A 183 19.01 26.65 2.74
CA ASN A 183 17.94 27.56 3.14
C ASN A 183 16.87 27.73 2.05
N HIS A 184 17.04 27.07 0.90
CA HIS A 184 16.10 27.18 -0.21
C HIS A 184 14.81 26.40 0.11
N THR A 185 13.64 27.02 -0.09
CA THR A 185 12.31 26.46 0.27
C THR A 185 12.01 25.09 -0.37
N ASN A 186 12.53 24.85 -1.57
CA ASN A 186 12.41 23.57 -2.28
C ASN A 186 13.29 22.43 -1.72
N ILE A 187 14.18 22.70 -0.75
CA ILE A 187 15.05 21.70 -0.12
C ILE A 187 14.48 21.32 1.25
N GLN A 188 13.57 20.35 1.25
CA GLN A 188 12.93 19.83 2.47
C GLN A 188 13.56 18.52 2.97
N TYR A 189 14.49 17.96 2.20
CA TYR A 189 14.99 16.60 2.39
C TYR A 189 16.08 16.48 3.45
N ASP A 190 16.68 17.61 3.83
CA ASP A 190 17.70 17.72 4.89
C ASP A 190 17.11 17.45 6.28
N ALA A 191 15.78 17.53 6.43
CA ALA A 191 15.06 17.17 7.64
C ALA A 191 15.19 15.68 7.99
N TYR A 192 15.49 14.82 7.00
CA TYR A 192 15.59 13.37 7.21
C TYR A 192 17.03 12.91 7.43
N ASN A 193 17.24 12.10 8.46
CA ASN A 193 18.52 11.50 8.78
C ASN A 193 18.81 10.20 8.01
N SER A 194 17.81 9.58 7.38
CA SER A 194 18.04 8.42 6.53
C SER A 194 16.88 8.17 5.57
N SER A 195 17.13 7.38 4.53
CA SER A 195 16.08 6.86 3.64
C SER A 195 15.05 6.00 4.37
N LYS A 196 15.43 5.38 5.51
CA LYS A 196 14.50 4.62 6.38
C LYS A 196 13.52 5.54 7.10
N GLU A 197 13.97 6.71 7.53
CA GLU A 197 13.14 7.71 8.20
C GLU A 197 12.06 8.26 7.27
N VAL A 198 12.42 8.53 6.00
CA VAL A 198 11.47 8.93 4.95
C VAL A 198 10.33 7.91 4.82
N LEU A 199 10.64 6.61 4.78
CA LEU A 199 9.61 5.56 4.69
C LEU A 199 8.77 5.45 5.96
N LYS A 200 9.38 5.65 7.13
CA LYS A 200 8.67 5.61 8.42
C LYS A 200 7.66 6.75 8.49
N ASP A 201 8.11 7.97 8.23
CA ASP A 201 7.29 9.19 8.22
C ASP A 201 6.11 9.09 7.24
N PHE A 202 6.40 8.68 5.99
CA PHE A 202 5.38 8.43 4.98
C PHE A 202 4.31 7.41 5.45
N ARG A 203 4.74 6.28 6.01
CA ARG A 203 3.81 5.24 6.49
C ARG A 203 3.00 5.68 7.70
N SER A 204 3.60 6.41 8.64
CA SER A 204 2.85 7.00 9.76
C SER A 204 1.81 8.00 9.30
N GLY A 205 2.10 8.79 8.26
CA GLY A 205 1.12 9.69 7.65
C GLY A 205 -0.08 8.95 7.08
N HIS A 206 0.14 7.84 6.36
CA HIS A 206 -0.96 7.01 5.82
C HIS A 206 -1.75 6.27 6.90
N GLU A 207 -1.09 5.82 7.96
CA GLU A 207 -1.75 5.23 9.14
C GLU A 207 -2.65 6.25 9.84
N ASN A 208 -2.14 7.45 10.12
CA ASN A 208 -2.92 8.54 10.69
C ASN A 208 -4.12 8.89 9.80
N LYS A 209 -3.93 8.94 8.47
CA LYS A 209 -5.00 9.17 7.50
C LYS A 209 -6.09 8.10 7.59
N LEU A 210 -5.72 6.82 7.71
CA LEU A 210 -6.69 5.72 7.85
C LEU A 210 -7.43 5.76 9.18
N LEU A 211 -6.76 6.12 10.27
CA LEU A 211 -7.37 6.15 11.60
C LEU A 211 -8.30 7.36 11.79
N ASN A 212 -7.86 8.54 11.35
CA ASN A 212 -8.45 9.80 11.79
C ASN A 212 -9.12 10.60 10.66
N GLN A 213 -8.79 10.34 9.38
CA GLN A 213 -9.33 11.14 8.26
C GLN A 213 -10.32 10.35 7.40
N LEU A 214 -10.14 9.03 7.23
CA LEU A 214 -10.94 8.21 6.33
C LEU A 214 -12.04 7.43 7.05
N THR A 215 -13.23 8.01 7.16
CA THR A 215 -14.38 7.40 7.87
C THR A 215 -14.83 6.06 7.28
N SER A 216 -14.99 5.96 5.95
CA SER A 216 -15.51 4.74 5.31
C SER A 216 -14.42 3.72 4.99
N GLN A 217 -13.32 4.16 4.39
CA GLN A 217 -12.26 3.27 3.87
C GLN A 217 -11.17 2.96 4.92
N GLY A 218 -11.13 3.72 6.02
CA GLY A 218 -10.29 3.45 7.19
C GLY A 218 -10.97 2.60 8.27
N SER A 219 -12.29 2.37 8.16
CA SER A 219 -13.11 1.69 9.18
C SER A 219 -12.60 0.29 9.54
N PHE A 220 -12.20 -0.51 8.54
CA PHE A 220 -11.60 -1.83 8.76
C PHE A 220 -10.29 -1.70 9.56
N PHE A 221 -9.38 -0.84 9.10
CA PHE A 221 -8.08 -0.66 9.72
C PHE A 221 -8.20 -0.18 11.18
N CYS A 222 -9.09 0.76 11.45
CA CYS A 222 -9.38 1.25 12.80
C CYS A 222 -9.93 0.14 13.70
N SER A 223 -10.89 -0.65 13.20
CA SER A 223 -11.51 -1.73 13.97
C SER A 223 -10.52 -2.83 14.31
N VAL A 224 -9.73 -3.27 13.33
CA VAL A 224 -8.75 -4.34 13.51
C VAL A 224 -7.61 -3.89 14.41
N THR A 225 -7.12 -2.65 14.26
CA THR A 225 -6.08 -2.12 15.15
C THR A 225 -6.54 -2.03 16.62
N LYS A 226 -7.83 -1.76 16.84
CA LYS A 226 -8.40 -1.60 18.19
C LYS A 226 -8.79 -2.92 18.85
N PHE A 227 -9.27 -3.89 18.06
CA PHE A 227 -9.95 -5.08 18.61
C PHE A 227 -9.26 -6.41 18.28
N ALA A 228 -8.40 -6.46 17.27
CA ALA A 228 -7.72 -7.70 16.89
C ALA A 228 -6.39 -7.87 17.62
N LEU A 229 -5.96 -9.13 17.75
CA LEU A 229 -4.70 -9.51 18.34
C LEU A 229 -3.53 -9.23 17.38
N PRO A 230 -2.60 -8.31 17.70
CA PRO A 230 -1.53 -7.91 16.78
C PRO A 230 -0.64 -9.06 16.32
N GLN A 231 -0.42 -10.07 17.17
CA GLN A 231 0.38 -11.26 16.85
C GLN A 231 -0.17 -12.06 15.66
N LEU A 232 -1.50 -11.99 15.42
CA LEU A 232 -2.14 -12.72 14.33
C LEU A 232 -2.02 -12.00 12.98
N ASN A 233 -1.66 -10.71 12.95
CA ASN A 233 -1.56 -9.96 11.71
C ASN A 233 -0.55 -10.57 10.73
N LYS A 234 0.54 -11.15 11.24
CA LYS A 234 1.54 -11.85 10.42
C LYS A 234 0.93 -13.09 9.76
N VAL A 235 0.12 -13.85 10.49
CA VAL A 235 -0.57 -15.04 9.97
C VAL A 235 -1.54 -14.65 8.87
N TRP A 236 -2.37 -13.62 9.10
CA TRP A 236 -3.30 -13.10 8.10
C TRP A 236 -2.60 -12.62 6.84
N SER A 237 -1.49 -11.89 6.98
CA SER A 237 -0.71 -11.45 5.83
C SER A 237 -0.16 -12.62 5.01
N ILE A 238 0.36 -13.67 5.66
CA ILE A 238 0.84 -14.87 4.98
C ILE A 238 -0.30 -15.55 4.22
N ALA A 239 -1.45 -15.75 4.88
CA ALA A 239 -2.63 -16.37 4.30
C ALA A 239 -3.14 -15.58 3.09
N GLN A 240 -3.30 -14.27 3.23
CA GLN A 240 -3.69 -13.38 2.13
C GLN A 240 -2.76 -13.52 0.94
N SER A 241 -1.46 -13.67 1.19
CA SER A 241 -0.45 -13.74 0.15
C SER A 241 -0.45 -15.04 -0.68
N LYS A 242 -1.19 -16.06 -0.22
CA LYS A 242 -1.38 -17.36 -0.87
C LYS A 242 -2.73 -17.46 -1.61
N LEU A 243 -3.59 -16.44 -1.51
CA LEU A 243 -4.89 -16.45 -2.15
C LEU A 243 -4.76 -16.44 -3.68
N PRO A 244 -5.64 -17.14 -4.41
CA PRO A 244 -5.75 -17.01 -5.86
C PRO A 244 -6.06 -15.56 -6.28
N LYS A 245 -5.68 -15.16 -7.49
CA LYS A 245 -5.81 -13.79 -8.02
C LYS A 245 -7.15 -13.12 -7.69
N ASN A 246 -8.26 -13.79 -8.01
CA ASN A 246 -9.60 -13.21 -7.86
C ASN A 246 -9.95 -12.97 -6.38
N ILE A 247 -9.58 -13.91 -5.51
CA ILE A 247 -9.82 -13.81 -4.08
C ILE A 247 -8.87 -12.77 -3.46
N TYR A 248 -7.62 -12.71 -3.90
CA TYR A 248 -6.66 -11.69 -3.47
C TYR A 248 -7.16 -10.27 -3.74
N ASN A 249 -7.60 -9.98 -4.97
CA ASN A 249 -8.13 -8.67 -5.34
C ASN A 249 -9.45 -8.37 -4.60
N PHE A 250 -10.33 -9.38 -4.46
CA PHE A 250 -11.53 -9.26 -3.62
C PHE A 250 -11.18 -8.87 -2.17
N THR A 251 -10.21 -9.54 -1.54
CA THR A 251 -9.79 -9.26 -0.16
C THR A 251 -9.22 -7.85 -0.03
N ILE A 252 -8.39 -7.38 -0.97
CA ILE A 252 -7.86 -6.02 -0.94
C ILE A 252 -9.00 -4.99 -1.04
N ARG A 253 -9.96 -5.20 -1.93
CA ARG A 253 -11.13 -4.31 -2.03
C ARG A 253 -12.01 -4.35 -0.80
N TYR A 254 -12.19 -5.53 -0.21
CA TYR A 254 -12.95 -5.73 1.02
C TYR A 254 -12.35 -4.91 2.17
N ILE A 255 -11.04 -5.07 2.39
CA ILE A 255 -10.27 -4.33 3.42
C ILE A 255 -10.41 -2.81 3.21
N ASN A 256 -10.38 -2.35 1.95
CA ASN A 256 -10.52 -0.94 1.60
C ASN A 256 -11.98 -0.44 1.58
N ASN A 257 -12.96 -1.28 1.89
CA ASN A 257 -14.40 -1.00 1.75
C ASN A 257 -14.73 -0.39 0.37
N SER A 258 -14.24 -1.05 -0.67
CA SER A 258 -14.30 -0.61 -2.06
C SER A 258 -14.90 -1.66 -3.00
N LEU A 259 -15.61 -2.66 -2.43
CA LEU A 259 -16.46 -3.57 -3.18
C LEU A 259 -17.72 -2.85 -3.67
N PRO A 260 -18.30 -3.25 -4.81
CA PRO A 260 -19.44 -2.60 -5.44
C PRO A 260 -20.77 -2.92 -4.73
N THR A 261 -20.88 -2.63 -3.44
CA THR A 261 -22.17 -2.67 -2.73
C THR A 261 -23.05 -1.52 -3.23
N ARG A 262 -24.38 -1.61 -3.17
CA ARG A 262 -25.25 -0.50 -3.65
C ARG A 262 -24.94 0.83 -2.97
N LYS A 263 -24.58 0.82 -1.68
CA LYS A 263 -24.12 2.04 -1.00
C LYS A 263 -22.83 2.62 -1.59
N ASN A 264 -21.87 1.78 -1.98
CA ASN A 264 -20.65 2.24 -2.65
C ASN A 264 -20.92 2.67 -4.09
N LEU A 265 -21.75 1.94 -4.84
CA LEU A 265 -22.17 2.33 -6.19
C LEU A 265 -22.90 3.67 -6.20
N ASN A 266 -23.74 3.93 -5.18
CA ASN A 266 -24.39 5.22 -4.99
C ASN A 266 -23.38 6.33 -4.69
N ARG A 267 -22.41 6.08 -3.80
CA ARG A 267 -21.30 7.02 -3.55
C ARG A 267 -20.47 7.30 -4.80
N TRP A 268 -20.37 6.35 -5.72
CA TRP A 268 -19.67 6.52 -7.00
C TRP A 268 -20.53 7.12 -8.10
N ALA A 269 -21.77 7.54 -7.79
CA ALA A 269 -22.74 8.05 -8.74
C ALA A 269 -23.06 7.09 -9.90
N ILE A 270 -22.91 5.77 -9.67
CA ILE A 270 -23.26 4.71 -10.63
C ILE A 270 -24.70 4.24 -10.41
N SER A 271 -25.19 4.27 -9.17
CA SER A 271 -26.55 3.87 -8.81
C SER A 271 -27.29 5.00 -8.08
N SER A 272 -28.56 5.22 -8.39
CA SER A 272 -29.40 6.17 -7.65
C SER A 272 -29.86 5.64 -6.29
N ASN A 273 -29.88 4.31 -6.10
CA ASN A 273 -30.36 3.66 -4.89
C ASN A 273 -29.23 2.98 -4.11
N SER A 274 -29.17 3.21 -2.79
CA SER A 274 -28.21 2.61 -1.86
C SER A 274 -28.69 1.34 -1.16
N ASP A 275 -29.96 0.96 -1.34
CA ASP A 275 -30.65 0.03 -0.47
C ASP A 275 -30.70 -1.38 -1.06
N CYS A 276 -30.68 -2.36 -0.17
CA CYS A 276 -30.72 -3.77 -0.50
C CYS A 276 -32.01 -4.11 -1.27
N SER A 277 -31.88 -4.90 -2.33
CA SER A 277 -33.01 -5.36 -3.13
C SER A 277 -34.01 -6.23 -2.37
N PHE A 278 -33.62 -6.82 -1.24
CA PHE A 278 -34.43 -7.78 -0.50
C PHE A 278 -35.05 -7.17 0.76
N CYS A 279 -34.23 -6.63 1.67
CA CYS A 279 -34.71 -6.08 2.95
C CYS A 279 -34.90 -4.56 2.96
N LEU A 280 -34.59 -3.87 1.85
CA LEU A 280 -34.72 -2.41 1.71
C LEU A 280 -33.89 -1.57 2.71
N SER A 281 -33.00 -2.20 3.48
CA SER A 281 -32.04 -1.49 4.33
C SER A 281 -30.81 -1.04 3.53
N PRO A 282 -30.08 0.02 3.95
CA PRO A 282 -28.88 0.46 3.25
C PRO A 282 -27.84 -0.65 3.06
N GLU A 283 -27.48 -0.94 1.81
CA GLU A 283 -26.61 -2.06 1.44
C GLU A 283 -25.12 -1.71 1.59
N THR A 284 -24.70 -1.69 2.85
CA THR A 284 -23.29 -1.59 3.25
C THR A 284 -22.56 -2.93 3.09
N LEU A 285 -21.22 -2.92 3.17
CA LEU A 285 -20.44 -4.14 3.25
C LEU A 285 -20.81 -4.98 4.48
N LEU A 286 -20.96 -4.35 5.66
CA LEU A 286 -21.50 -4.97 6.88
C LEU A 286 -22.83 -5.68 6.62
N HIS A 287 -23.75 -5.00 5.93
CA HIS A 287 -25.07 -5.53 5.64
C HIS A 287 -24.98 -6.81 4.80
N ILE A 288 -24.25 -6.79 3.68
CA ILE A 288 -24.08 -7.97 2.81
C ILE A 288 -23.37 -9.11 3.55
N VAL A 289 -22.39 -8.78 4.38
CA VAL A 289 -21.46 -9.76 4.95
C VAL A 289 -21.95 -10.32 6.29
N ALA A 290 -22.79 -9.62 7.04
CA ALA A 290 -23.19 -10.09 8.38
C ALA A 290 -24.54 -9.53 8.87
N GLY A 291 -25.25 -8.72 8.09
CA GLY A 291 -26.42 -7.96 8.58
C GLY A 291 -27.75 -8.28 7.90
N CYS A 292 -27.75 -8.81 6.69
CA CYS A 292 -28.99 -9.07 5.94
C CYS A 292 -29.67 -10.36 6.39
N GLN A 293 -30.93 -10.26 6.84
CA GLN A 293 -31.72 -11.44 7.24
C GLN A 293 -31.95 -12.42 6.08
N PHE A 294 -32.06 -11.91 4.85
CA PHE A 294 -32.24 -12.74 3.64
C PHE A 294 -30.98 -13.51 3.24
N TYR A 295 -29.81 -13.21 3.82
CA TYR A 295 -28.56 -13.93 3.59
C TYR A 295 -28.13 -14.77 4.80
N LEU A 296 -29.06 -15.04 5.73
CA LEU A 296 -28.77 -15.79 6.96
C LEU A 296 -28.22 -17.19 6.66
N ASP A 297 -28.72 -17.85 5.63
CA ASP A 297 -28.22 -19.13 5.11
C ASP A 297 -26.72 -19.07 4.78
N ARG A 298 -26.26 -18.02 4.11
CA ARG A 298 -24.85 -17.79 3.75
C ARG A 298 -23.99 -17.51 4.98
N PHE A 299 -24.57 -16.89 5.99
CA PHE A 299 -23.87 -16.59 7.25
C PHE A 299 -23.70 -17.87 8.06
N THR A 300 -24.76 -18.66 8.19
CA THR A 300 -24.75 -19.99 8.81
C THR A 300 -23.79 -20.92 8.09
N TRP A 301 -23.78 -20.93 6.76
CA TRP A 301 -22.85 -21.76 5.99
C TRP A 301 -21.38 -21.40 6.26
N ARG A 302 -21.01 -20.10 6.25
CA ARG A 302 -19.63 -19.68 6.56
C ARG A 302 -19.25 -19.98 8.01
N HIS A 303 -20.17 -19.73 8.93
CA HIS A 303 -20.00 -20.08 10.34
C HIS A 303 -19.71 -21.56 10.50
N ASN A 304 -20.60 -22.42 9.99
CA ASN A 304 -20.49 -23.87 10.11
C ASN A 304 -19.29 -24.41 9.34
N SER A 305 -18.84 -23.76 8.26
CA SER A 305 -17.60 -24.15 7.56
C SER A 305 -16.37 -23.99 8.45
N VAL A 306 -16.24 -22.85 9.13
CA VAL A 306 -15.14 -22.62 10.08
C VAL A 306 -15.30 -23.52 11.31
N LEU A 307 -16.52 -23.67 11.81
CA LEU A 307 -16.81 -24.49 12.97
C LEU A 307 -16.48 -25.96 12.75
N ASN A 308 -16.88 -26.53 11.60
CA ASN A 308 -16.55 -27.92 11.23
C ASN A 308 -15.04 -28.12 11.16
N PHE A 309 -14.30 -27.17 10.57
CA PHE A 309 -12.84 -27.25 10.53
C PHE A 309 -12.25 -27.27 11.95
N LEU A 310 -12.68 -26.35 12.83
CA LEU A 310 -12.22 -26.32 14.22
C LEU A 310 -12.61 -27.60 14.98
N ALA A 311 -13.83 -28.10 14.80
CA ALA A 311 -14.32 -29.31 15.44
C ALA A 311 -13.46 -30.52 15.07
N HIS A 312 -13.16 -30.73 13.78
CA HIS A 312 -12.28 -31.82 13.36
C HIS A 312 -10.86 -31.70 13.91
N GLN A 313 -10.31 -30.50 14.03
CA GLN A 313 -8.98 -30.29 14.62
C GLN A 313 -8.98 -30.52 16.14
N LEU A 314 -10.07 -30.17 16.83
CA LEU A 314 -10.17 -30.37 18.28
C LEU A 314 -10.51 -31.81 18.66
N GLN A 315 -11.17 -32.55 17.78
CA GLN A 315 -11.48 -33.96 17.98
C GLN A 315 -10.21 -34.83 18.08
N THR A 316 -9.10 -34.38 17.51
CA THR A 316 -7.80 -35.09 17.59
C THR A 316 -7.01 -34.77 18.86
N VAL A 317 -7.56 -34.00 19.80
CA VAL A 317 -6.88 -33.66 21.04
C VAL A 317 -7.03 -34.83 22.03
N ASP A 318 -5.92 -35.49 22.32
CA ASP A 318 -5.88 -36.62 23.25
C ASP A 318 -6.36 -36.25 24.65
N GLY A 319 -7.03 -37.20 25.30
CA GLY A 319 -7.56 -37.01 26.64
C GLY A 319 -8.71 -36.00 26.71
N SER A 320 -9.40 -35.75 25.60
CA SER A 320 -10.57 -34.88 25.57
C SER A 320 -11.75 -35.49 24.82
N THR A 321 -12.96 -35.07 25.17
CA THR A 321 -14.19 -35.38 24.46
C THR A 321 -14.79 -34.08 23.93
N LEU A 322 -14.93 -34.00 22.61
CA LEU A 322 -15.57 -32.88 21.93
C LEU A 322 -17.08 -33.09 21.79
N TYR A 323 -17.83 -32.05 22.09
CA TYR A 323 -19.25 -31.90 21.76
C TYR A 323 -19.40 -30.67 20.88
N ALA A 324 -20.26 -30.72 19.86
CA ALA A 324 -20.37 -29.63 18.89
C ALA A 324 -21.81 -29.46 18.42
N ASP A 325 -22.17 -28.23 18.09
CA ASP A 325 -23.46 -27.91 17.49
C ASP A 325 -23.48 -28.17 15.96
N LEU A 326 -23.08 -29.38 15.59
CA LEU A 326 -22.86 -29.81 14.22
C LEU A 326 -23.29 -31.27 14.05
N ASN A 327 -23.77 -31.62 12.85
CA ASN A 327 -24.09 -33.00 12.52
C ASN A 327 -22.83 -33.87 12.57
N GLY A 328 -22.95 -35.08 13.14
CA GLY A 328 -21.83 -36.04 13.23
C GLY A 328 -20.96 -35.92 14.48
N PHE A 329 -21.28 -34.99 15.39
CA PHE A 329 -20.59 -34.83 16.68
C PHE A 329 -21.53 -35.12 17.85
N LYS A 330 -20.96 -35.35 19.05
CA LYS A 330 -21.76 -35.49 20.28
C LYS A 330 -22.48 -34.17 20.58
N SER A 331 -23.76 -34.26 20.98
CA SER A 331 -24.57 -33.08 21.26
C SER A 331 -24.14 -32.38 22.54
N HIS A 332 -24.07 -31.04 22.51
CA HIS A 332 -23.80 -30.21 23.70
C HIS A 332 -24.86 -30.37 24.80
N SER A 333 -26.11 -30.70 24.44
CA SER A 333 -27.21 -30.91 25.40
C SER A 333 -26.89 -31.95 26.48
N ILE A 334 -25.95 -32.87 26.21
CA ILE A 334 -25.48 -33.87 27.19
C ILE A 334 -24.88 -33.20 28.44
N LEU A 335 -24.20 -32.07 28.27
CA LEU A 335 -23.53 -31.34 29.36
C LEU A 335 -24.28 -30.09 29.79
N THR A 336 -24.91 -29.38 28.85
CA THR A 336 -25.48 -28.04 29.10
C THR A 336 -27.01 -28.00 29.05
N GLY A 337 -27.66 -29.14 28.80
CA GLY A 337 -29.09 -29.21 28.54
C GLY A 337 -29.52 -28.44 27.29
N ASP A 338 -30.82 -28.31 27.06
CA ASP A 338 -31.36 -27.68 25.85
C ASP A 338 -31.45 -26.15 25.94
N THR A 339 -31.26 -25.58 27.15
CA THR A 339 -31.33 -24.13 27.40
C THR A 339 -30.15 -23.40 26.76
N TYR A 340 -28.95 -23.97 26.82
CA TYR A 340 -27.73 -23.39 26.29
C TYR A 340 -27.14 -24.27 25.20
N ARG A 341 -26.99 -23.66 24.02
CA ARG A 341 -26.48 -24.28 22.79
C ARG A 341 -25.16 -23.65 22.37
N PRO A 342 -24.03 -23.96 23.07
CA PRO A 342 -22.70 -23.51 22.69
C PRO A 342 -22.24 -24.17 21.38
N ASP A 343 -21.44 -23.45 20.59
CA ASP A 343 -20.99 -23.97 19.30
C ASP A 343 -20.06 -25.20 19.47
N LEU A 344 -19.14 -25.17 20.44
CA LEU A 344 -18.27 -26.30 20.83
C LEU A 344 -18.09 -26.37 22.35
N LEU A 345 -17.99 -27.59 22.86
CA LEU A 345 -17.55 -27.91 24.23
C LEU A 345 -16.42 -28.93 24.17
N LEU A 346 -15.34 -28.67 24.89
CA LEU A 346 -14.23 -29.60 25.02
C LEU A 346 -14.07 -30.00 26.49
N SER A 347 -14.45 -31.24 26.81
CA SER A 347 -14.29 -31.82 28.15
C SER A 347 -12.97 -32.58 28.21
N CYS A 348 -12.04 -32.13 29.06
CA CYS A 348 -10.73 -32.72 29.21
C CYS A 348 -10.69 -33.69 30.41
N SER A 349 -9.85 -34.71 30.31
CA SER A 349 -9.65 -35.74 31.35
C SER A 349 -9.15 -35.17 32.68
N ASN A 350 -8.52 -33.99 32.67
CA ASN A 350 -8.10 -33.27 33.86
C ASN A 350 -9.27 -32.54 34.59
N GLY A 351 -10.52 -32.75 34.16
CA GLY A 351 -11.71 -32.13 34.72
C GLY A 351 -12.01 -30.72 34.19
N SER A 352 -11.19 -30.17 33.28
CA SER A 352 -11.46 -28.87 32.67
C SER A 352 -12.52 -28.97 31.58
N LEU A 353 -13.45 -28.01 31.53
CA LEU A 353 -14.44 -27.86 30.47
C LEU A 353 -14.24 -26.53 29.76
N TYR A 354 -13.97 -26.57 28.46
CA TYR A 354 -13.86 -25.36 27.64
C TYR A 354 -15.15 -25.15 26.86
N VAL A 355 -15.78 -23.99 27.07
CA VAL A 355 -16.93 -23.52 26.27
C VAL A 355 -16.43 -22.56 25.20
N VAL A 356 -16.63 -22.92 23.93
CA VAL A 356 -16.14 -22.14 22.80
C VAL A 356 -17.31 -21.74 21.91
N GLU A 357 -17.44 -20.43 21.72
CA GLU A 357 -18.46 -19.84 20.87
C GLU A 357 -17.79 -19.11 19.71
N LEU A 358 -18.16 -19.47 18.49
CA LEU A 358 -17.69 -18.84 17.27
C LEU A 358 -18.61 -17.69 16.89
N THR A 359 -18.04 -16.65 16.29
CA THR A 359 -18.83 -15.62 15.61
C THR A 359 -18.09 -15.14 14.39
N THR A 360 -18.66 -15.43 13.21
CA THR A 360 -18.20 -14.90 11.93
C THR A 360 -18.89 -13.55 11.66
N GLY A 361 -18.46 -12.52 12.38
CA GLY A 361 -19.02 -11.17 12.30
C GLY A 361 -18.19 -10.21 11.44
N TYR A 362 -18.67 -8.98 11.31
CA TYR A 362 -17.95 -7.88 10.68
C TYR A 362 -17.09 -7.12 11.70
N GLU A 363 -15.96 -6.57 11.25
CA GLU A 363 -14.87 -6.08 12.11
C GLU A 363 -15.29 -4.94 13.04
N THR A 364 -16.21 -4.08 12.59
CA THR A 364 -16.72 -2.96 13.40
C THR A 364 -17.56 -3.42 14.59
N ASN A 365 -18.06 -4.65 14.59
CA ASN A 365 -18.96 -5.18 15.63
C ASN A 365 -18.29 -6.21 16.54
N LEU A 366 -16.97 -6.43 16.43
CA LEU A 366 -16.23 -7.45 17.19
C LEU A 366 -16.48 -7.35 18.70
N LYS A 367 -16.35 -6.15 19.28
CA LYS A 367 -16.54 -5.95 20.74
C LYS A 367 -17.97 -6.29 21.20
N ASN A 368 -18.98 -5.88 20.44
CA ASN A 368 -20.37 -6.14 20.78
C ASN A 368 -20.71 -7.63 20.66
N ASN A 369 -20.15 -8.31 19.65
CA ASN A 369 -20.30 -9.75 19.49
C ASN A 369 -19.72 -10.50 20.71
N VAL A 370 -18.51 -10.14 21.15
CA VAL A 370 -17.91 -10.72 22.35
C VAL A 370 -18.77 -10.45 23.58
N LYS A 371 -19.21 -9.21 23.80
CA LYS A 371 -20.08 -8.86 24.93
C LYS A 371 -21.35 -9.69 24.95
N ARG A 372 -22.07 -9.74 23.82
CA ARG A 372 -23.33 -10.49 23.68
C ARG A 372 -23.17 -11.97 24.01
N LYS A 373 -22.11 -12.63 23.52
CA LYS A 373 -21.87 -14.05 23.79
C LYS A 373 -21.46 -14.29 25.25
N LYS A 374 -20.60 -13.43 25.82
CA LYS A 374 -20.25 -13.49 27.25
C LYS A 374 -21.47 -13.33 28.15
N ASP A 375 -22.37 -12.40 27.80
CA ASP A 375 -23.60 -12.17 28.57
C ASP A 375 -24.55 -13.37 28.44
N LYS A 376 -24.67 -13.97 27.24
CA LYS A 376 -25.49 -15.17 27.00
C LYS A 376 -25.09 -16.35 27.89
N TYR A 377 -23.80 -16.66 28.00
CA TYR A 377 -23.33 -17.85 28.74
C TYR A 377 -22.90 -17.57 30.18
N ARG A 378 -23.14 -16.36 30.70
CA ARG A 378 -22.68 -15.96 32.03
C ARG A 378 -23.21 -16.85 33.14
N GLU A 379 -24.50 -17.19 33.11
CA GLU A 379 -25.12 -18.03 34.14
C GLU A 379 -24.74 -19.50 33.98
N LEU A 380 -24.60 -19.99 32.73
CA LEU A 380 -24.10 -21.35 32.48
C LEU A 380 -22.72 -21.56 33.12
N LEU A 381 -21.81 -20.59 32.94
CA LEU A 381 -20.46 -20.64 33.50
C LEU A 381 -20.41 -20.51 35.04
N ARG A 382 -21.52 -20.15 35.69
CA ARG A 382 -21.63 -20.17 37.17
C ARG A 382 -22.19 -21.49 37.69
N GLN A 383 -22.89 -22.23 36.85
CA GLN A 383 -23.54 -23.50 37.20
C GLN A 383 -22.63 -24.71 36.96
N LEU A 384 -21.73 -24.59 35.99
CA LEU A 384 -20.61 -25.50 35.72
C LEU A 384 -19.42 -25.16 36.61
#